data_AF-A0A8J4R786-F1
#
_entry.id   AF-A0A8J4R786-F1
#
_cell.length_a   1.000
_cell.length_b   1.000
_cell.length_c   1.000
_cell.angle_alpha   90.00
_cell.angle_beta   90.00
_cell.angle_gamma   90.00
#
_symmetry.space_group_name_H-M   'P 1'
#
loop_
_entity.id
_entity.type
_entity.pdbx_description
1 polymer ?
#
loop_
_entity_poly.entity_id
_entity_poly.type
_entity_poly.pdbx_seq_one_letter_code
_entity_poly.pdbx_strand_id
1 'polypeptide(L)'
;MGPVLLFTQPVVDAFDPRLLVASPTYHVLDFTKSKEEDLYEIEIPLRFTASVGARVHGLACWFDVLFNGSTVQRWLTTAPGAPTTHWYQLRCVLAQPIYVMAGQEITGQLRMVAHNAQSYTLYLTLMAKMWGPGAEQGGIIQASSCKLDLKEPYYRMSQPQAYPLTQDQQSHPLINTQDIQIQSQDFEEAELMQHPSPNSGAQMNSMAENN
;
A
#
# COMPACT_ATOMS: atom_id res chain seq x y z
N MET A 1 -8.03 28.29 10.55
CA MET A 1 -8.13 26.90 11.06
C MET A 1 -6.75 26.29 10.93
N GLY A 2 -6.11 25.94 12.05
CA GLY A 2 -4.64 25.82 12.14
C GLY A 2 -4.05 24.45 11.76
N PRO A 3 -2.72 24.38 11.55
CA PRO A 3 -1.96 23.19 11.11
C PRO A 3 -1.98 21.98 12.07
N VAL A 4 -2.64 22.08 13.22
CA VAL A 4 -2.66 21.04 14.27
C VAL A 4 -3.54 19.84 13.89
N LEU A 5 -4.57 20.02 13.05
CA LEU A 5 -5.48 18.94 12.64
C LEU A 5 -4.92 18.01 11.56
N LEU A 6 -3.89 18.43 10.81
CA LEU A 6 -3.36 17.63 9.71
C LEU A 6 -2.55 16.42 10.22
N PHE A 7 -1.84 16.58 11.34
CA PHE A 7 -0.99 15.54 11.92
C PHE A 7 -1.76 14.54 12.82
N THR A 8 -3.09 14.64 12.88
CA THR A 8 -3.95 13.67 13.59
C THR A 8 -4.56 12.63 12.65
N GLN A 9 -4.36 12.77 11.34
CA GLN A 9 -4.86 11.83 10.34
C GLN A 9 -3.71 10.98 9.80
N PRO A 10 -3.82 9.65 9.77
CA PRO A 10 -2.88 8.85 9.02
C PRO A 10 -3.10 9.07 7.53
N VAL A 11 -2.03 8.99 6.74
CA VAL A 11 -2.10 9.14 5.27
C VAL A 11 -2.26 7.77 4.63
N VAL A 12 -3.17 7.66 3.66
CA VAL A 12 -3.33 6.44 2.85
C VAL A 12 -2.90 6.76 1.41
N ASP A 13 -1.82 6.14 0.96
CA ASP A 13 -1.30 6.24 -0.41
C ASP A 13 -0.38 5.08 -0.79
N ALA A 14 -0.10 4.97 -2.09
CA ALA A 14 1.01 4.16 -2.58
C ALA A 14 2.29 5.00 -2.54
N PHE A 15 3.42 4.39 -2.18
CA PHE A 15 4.69 5.07 -2.15
C PHE A 15 5.85 4.18 -2.63
N ASP A 16 6.94 4.82 -3.06
CA ASP A 16 8.14 4.13 -3.52
C ASP A 16 8.87 3.46 -2.34
N PRO A 17 9.14 2.14 -2.38
CA PRO A 17 9.84 1.43 -1.31
C PRO A 17 11.19 2.04 -0.92
N ARG A 18 11.84 2.77 -1.82
CA ARG A 18 13.12 3.46 -1.56
C ARG A 18 13.01 4.58 -0.52
N LEU A 19 11.78 4.98 -0.14
CA LEU A 19 11.54 5.90 0.97
C LEU A 19 11.69 5.24 2.34
N LEU A 20 11.71 3.90 2.42
CA LEU A 20 11.94 3.17 3.67
C LEU A 20 13.40 3.33 4.12
N VAL A 21 13.56 3.70 5.40
CA VAL A 21 14.89 3.96 6.00
C VAL A 21 15.48 2.75 6.72
N ALA A 22 14.70 1.68 6.86
CA ALA A 22 15.07 0.43 7.54
C ALA A 22 14.25 -0.73 6.98
N SER A 23 14.73 -1.96 7.16
CA SER A 23 13.95 -3.17 6.90
C SER A 23 12.68 -3.21 7.77
N PRO A 24 11.57 -3.80 7.28
CA PRO A 24 10.34 -3.89 8.05
C PRO A 24 10.48 -4.83 9.25
N THR A 25 9.63 -4.59 10.24
CA THR A 25 9.35 -5.53 11.34
C THR A 25 7.95 -6.10 11.16
N TYR A 26 7.69 -7.28 11.71
CA TYR A 26 6.42 -7.99 11.55
C TYR A 26 5.77 -8.22 12.91
N HIS A 27 4.48 -7.90 13.00
CA HIS A 27 3.61 -8.30 14.10
C HIS A 27 2.58 -9.28 13.55
N VAL A 28 2.57 -10.50 14.07
CA VAL A 28 1.75 -11.60 13.53
C VAL A 28 0.50 -11.77 14.37
N LEU A 29 -0.66 -11.66 13.73
CA LEU A 29 -1.95 -12.03 14.29
C LEU A 29 -2.34 -13.41 13.75
N ASP A 30 -2.29 -14.43 14.61
CA ASP A 30 -2.73 -15.79 14.27
C ASP A 30 -4.21 -15.94 14.59
N PHE A 31 -5.08 -15.70 13.60
CA PHE A 31 -6.53 -15.79 13.76
C PHE A 31 -7.04 -17.18 14.19
N THR A 32 -6.21 -18.22 14.18
CA THR A 32 -6.59 -19.55 14.73
C THR A 32 -6.45 -19.63 16.25
N LYS A 33 -5.69 -18.70 16.85
CA LYS A 33 -5.39 -18.65 18.29
C LYS A 33 -5.90 -17.38 18.95
N SER A 34 -6.01 -16.28 18.21
CA SER A 34 -6.49 -14.99 18.70
C SER A 34 -7.95 -15.06 19.10
N LYS A 35 -8.28 -14.43 20.22
CA LYS A 35 -9.64 -14.13 20.65
C LYS A 35 -10.06 -12.76 20.16
N GLU A 36 -11.37 -12.49 20.19
CA GLU A 36 -11.91 -11.16 19.86
C GLU A 36 -11.32 -10.07 20.77
N GLU A 37 -11.22 -10.35 22.07
CA GLU A 37 -10.68 -9.42 23.08
C GLU A 37 -9.22 -9.00 22.80
N ASP A 38 -8.43 -9.85 22.15
CA ASP A 38 -7.04 -9.56 21.77
C ASP A 38 -6.96 -8.47 20.69
N LEU A 39 -8.07 -8.20 19.98
CA LEU A 39 -8.16 -7.17 18.96
C LEU A 39 -8.64 -5.83 19.53
N TYR A 40 -9.12 -5.76 20.77
CA TYR A 40 -9.55 -4.46 21.35
C TYR A 40 -8.37 -3.53 21.59
N GLU A 41 -7.20 -4.09 21.89
CA GLU A 41 -5.97 -3.33 22.06
C GLU A 41 -4.78 -4.14 21.53
N ILE A 42 -4.14 -3.63 20.47
CA ILE A 42 -3.00 -4.27 19.82
C ILE A 42 -1.76 -3.44 20.11
N GLU A 43 -0.79 -4.03 20.81
CA GLU A 43 0.50 -3.41 21.08
C GLU A 43 1.62 -4.01 20.21
N ILE A 44 2.21 -3.17 19.37
CA ILE A 44 3.27 -3.57 18.45
C ILE A 44 4.59 -2.93 18.90
N PRO A 45 5.51 -3.68 19.52
CA PRO A 45 6.83 -3.17 19.83
C PRO A 45 7.62 -2.94 18.55
N LEU A 46 8.25 -1.77 18.43
CA LEU A 46 9.00 -1.36 17.26
C LEU A 46 10.48 -1.40 17.55
N ARG A 47 11.24 -2.05 16.66
CA ARG A 47 12.70 -2.06 16.66
C ARG A 47 13.18 -2.15 15.22
N PHE A 48 13.97 -1.17 14.82
CA PHE A 48 14.55 -1.06 13.49
C PHE A 48 16.01 -0.67 13.58
N THR A 49 16.77 -1.03 12.56
CA THR A 49 18.13 -0.52 12.35
C THR A 49 18.11 0.33 11.09
N ALA A 50 18.38 1.62 11.21
CA ALA A 50 18.42 2.52 10.08
C ALA A 50 19.50 2.09 9.08
N SER A 51 19.16 1.89 7.82
CA SER A 51 20.11 1.51 6.77
C SER A 51 20.92 2.70 6.25
N VAL A 52 20.38 3.90 6.39
CA VAL A 52 20.97 5.16 5.91
C VAL A 52 20.80 6.26 6.94
N GLY A 53 21.64 7.29 6.87
CA GLY A 53 21.39 8.54 7.60
C GLY A 53 20.19 9.27 7.02
N ALA A 54 19.18 9.54 7.83
CA ALA A 54 17.91 10.10 7.35
C ALA A 54 17.16 10.91 8.42
N ARG A 55 16.24 11.74 7.93
CA ARG A 55 15.18 12.33 8.75
C ARG A 55 13.95 11.43 8.64
N VAL A 56 13.57 10.80 9.74
CA VAL A 56 12.45 9.86 9.83
C VAL A 56 11.19 10.64 10.18
N HIS A 57 10.28 10.76 9.20
CA HIS A 57 9.02 11.49 9.37
C HIS A 57 7.90 10.68 10.01
N GLY A 58 8.03 9.36 10.13
CA GLY A 58 6.93 8.53 10.61
C GLY A 58 7.14 7.04 10.39
N LEU A 59 6.04 6.29 10.55
CA LEU A 59 5.97 4.84 10.36
C LEU A 59 5.05 4.52 9.17
N ALA A 60 5.55 3.73 8.23
CA ALA A 60 4.70 3.13 7.19
C ALA A 60 4.24 1.73 7.64
N CYS A 61 2.98 1.43 7.38
CA CYS A 61 2.34 0.16 7.72
C CYS A 61 1.64 -0.41 6.48
N TRP A 62 1.70 -1.72 6.35
CA TRP A 62 0.96 -2.52 5.39
C TRP A 62 0.68 -3.88 6.04
N PHE A 63 -0.06 -4.74 5.37
CA PHE A 63 -0.34 -6.07 5.86
C PHE A 63 -0.20 -7.12 4.77
N ASP A 64 0.12 -8.33 5.22
CA ASP A 64 0.09 -9.54 4.42
C ASP A 64 -0.85 -10.53 5.08
N VAL A 65 -1.58 -11.30 4.27
CA VAL A 65 -2.47 -12.38 4.75
C VAL A 65 -2.03 -13.69 4.14
N LEU A 66 -1.73 -14.66 5.00
CA LEU A 66 -1.51 -16.04 4.62
C LEU A 66 -2.82 -16.82 4.67
N PHE A 67 -3.28 -17.26 3.51
CA PHE A 67 -4.31 -18.29 3.41
C PHE A 67 -3.64 -19.66 3.50
N ASN A 68 -3.61 -20.20 4.73
CA ASN A 68 -2.89 -21.44 5.04
C ASN A 68 -3.71 -22.70 4.68
N GLY A 69 -3.99 -22.90 3.39
CA GLY A 69 -4.73 -24.07 2.90
C GLY A 69 -3.91 -25.36 2.95
N SER A 70 -4.57 -26.50 3.14
CA SER A 70 -3.93 -27.82 3.24
C SER A 70 -3.28 -28.33 1.95
N THR A 71 -3.74 -27.83 0.79
CA THR A 71 -3.20 -28.23 -0.53
C THR A 71 -2.22 -27.21 -1.07
N VAL A 72 -2.57 -25.92 -0.96
CA VAL A 72 -1.73 -24.80 -1.45
C VAL A 72 -1.88 -23.62 -0.50
N GLN A 73 -0.75 -23.03 -0.14
CA GLN A 73 -0.70 -21.77 0.59
C GLN A 73 -0.70 -20.60 -0.39
N ARG A 74 -1.42 -19.52 -0.04
CA ARG A 74 -1.46 -18.29 -0.85
C ARG A 74 -1.22 -17.08 0.04
N TRP A 75 -0.48 -16.11 -0.49
CA TRP A 75 -0.24 -14.83 0.15
C TRP A 75 -0.99 -13.73 -0.60
N LEU A 76 -1.69 -12.90 0.16
CA LEU A 76 -2.06 -11.55 -0.27
C LEU A 76 -1.07 -10.59 0.39
N THR A 77 -0.41 -9.73 -0.38
CA THR A 77 0.47 -8.69 0.16
C THR A 77 -0.01 -7.31 -0.29
N THR A 78 0.08 -6.34 0.62
CA THR A 78 -0.13 -4.91 0.33
C THR A 78 1.15 -4.11 0.48
N ALA A 79 2.30 -4.79 0.56
CA ALA A 79 3.60 -4.17 0.74
C ALA A 79 3.93 -3.15 -0.37
N PRO A 80 4.64 -2.05 -0.04
CA PRO A 80 5.12 -1.14 -1.07
C PRO A 80 6.04 -1.91 -2.02
N GLY A 81 5.89 -1.67 -3.33
CA GLY A 81 6.64 -2.37 -4.39
C GLY A 81 5.97 -3.63 -4.92
N ALA A 82 4.94 -4.16 -4.25
CA ALA A 82 4.02 -5.12 -4.83
C ALA A 82 2.99 -4.41 -5.74
N PRO A 83 2.25 -5.14 -6.61
CA PRO A 83 1.14 -4.56 -7.36
C PRO A 83 0.16 -3.83 -6.43
N THR A 84 -0.15 -2.58 -6.75
CA THR A 84 -1.00 -1.72 -5.92
C THR A 84 -2.40 -2.33 -5.75
N THR A 85 -2.88 -2.35 -4.52
CA THR A 85 -4.24 -2.78 -4.16
C THR A 85 -5.07 -1.56 -3.73
N HIS A 86 -6.39 -1.73 -3.59
CA HIS A 86 -7.27 -0.65 -3.10
C HIS A 86 -7.03 -0.28 -1.62
N TRP A 87 -6.31 -1.10 -0.87
CA TRP A 87 -5.91 -0.79 0.52
C TRP A 87 -4.77 0.22 0.58
N TYR A 88 -3.97 0.34 -0.48
CA TYR A 88 -2.73 1.12 -0.47
C TYR A 88 -1.85 0.77 0.74
N GLN A 89 -1.05 1.72 1.24
CA GLN A 89 -0.35 1.62 2.51
C GLN A 89 -0.78 2.75 3.45
N LEU A 90 -0.59 2.54 4.75
CA LEU A 90 -0.87 3.53 5.79
C LEU A 90 0.43 4.20 6.24
N ARG A 91 0.50 5.53 6.31
CA ARG A 91 1.63 6.28 6.85
C ARG A 91 1.21 7.11 8.06
N CYS A 92 1.75 6.76 9.21
CA CYS A 92 1.60 7.49 10.46
C CYS A 92 2.69 8.56 10.55
N VAL A 93 2.32 9.83 10.38
CA VAL A 93 3.27 10.96 10.32
C VAL A 93 3.48 11.56 11.70
N LEU A 94 4.74 11.76 12.10
CA LEU A 94 5.12 12.47 13.31
C LEU A 94 5.06 13.99 13.07
N ALA A 95 4.58 14.73 14.08
CA ALA A 95 4.64 16.20 14.03
C ALA A 95 6.10 16.70 14.02
N GLN A 96 6.96 16.05 14.81
CA GLN A 96 8.40 16.31 14.84
C GLN A 96 9.16 15.07 14.34
N PRO A 97 9.84 15.14 13.17
CA PRO A 97 10.70 14.06 12.71
C PRO A 97 11.88 13.79 13.66
N ILE A 98 12.36 12.55 13.69
CA ILE A 98 13.61 12.17 14.37
C ILE A 98 14.74 11.99 13.36
N TYR A 99 15.97 12.28 13.77
CA TYR A 99 17.16 12.14 12.92
C TYR A 99 17.95 10.91 13.32
N VAL A 100 18.36 10.13 12.33
CA VAL A 100 19.12 8.89 12.54
C VAL A 100 20.32 8.81 11.61
N MET A 101 21.35 8.09 12.04
CA MET A 101 22.53 7.74 11.27
C MET A 101 22.41 6.31 10.75
N ALA A 102 23.16 5.96 9.70
CA ALA A 102 23.24 4.59 9.22
C ALA A 102 23.76 3.66 10.33
N GLY A 103 23.08 2.53 10.54
CA GLY A 103 23.31 1.57 11.60
C GLY A 103 22.63 1.89 12.94
N GLN A 104 22.05 3.09 13.09
CA GLN A 104 21.46 3.52 14.37
C GLN A 104 20.14 2.80 14.66
N GLU A 105 19.98 2.39 15.91
CA GLU A 105 18.76 1.73 16.36
C GLU A 105 17.63 2.74 16.59
N ILE A 106 16.47 2.44 16.01
CA ILE A 106 15.19 3.10 16.26
C ILE A 106 14.33 2.13 17.06
N THR A 107 13.78 2.58 18.17
CA THR A 107 12.86 1.80 19.00
C THR A 107 11.54 2.54 19.20
N GLY A 108 10.51 1.85 19.65
CA GLY A 108 9.20 2.48 19.80
C GLY A 108 8.08 1.51 20.10
N GLN A 109 6.87 2.02 20.00
CA GLN A 109 5.64 1.24 20.08
C GLN A 109 4.60 1.87 19.16
N LEU A 110 3.87 1.03 18.43
CA LEU A 110 2.57 1.37 17.85
C LEU A 110 1.51 0.65 18.68
N ARG A 111 0.67 1.42 19.39
CA ARG A 111 -0.46 0.91 20.16
C ARG A 111 -1.75 1.30 19.46
N MET A 112 -2.61 0.33 19.18
CA MET A 112 -3.88 0.52 18.48
C MET A 112 -5.00 0.17 19.44
N VAL A 113 -5.88 1.13 19.75
CA VAL A 113 -7.00 0.95 20.68
C VAL A 113 -8.32 1.06 19.93
N ALA A 114 -9.10 -0.02 19.91
CA ALA A 114 -10.39 -0.06 19.27
C ALA A 114 -11.38 0.91 19.95
N HIS A 115 -12.27 1.50 19.17
CA HIS A 115 -13.36 2.33 19.69
C HIS A 115 -14.67 2.09 18.95
N ASN A 116 -15.75 2.63 19.51
CA ASN A 116 -17.15 2.38 19.10
C ASN A 116 -17.49 2.78 17.65
N ALA A 117 -16.64 3.54 16.97
CA ALA A 117 -16.81 3.90 15.57
C ALA A 117 -16.26 2.83 14.60
N GLN A 118 -16.09 1.59 15.06
CA GLN A 118 -15.58 0.45 14.28
C GLN A 118 -14.18 0.74 13.69
N SER A 119 -13.32 1.38 14.48
CA SER A 119 -11.96 1.72 14.07
C SER A 119 -11.02 1.76 15.27
N TYR A 120 -9.79 2.22 15.06
CA TYR A 120 -8.74 2.32 16.07
C TYR A 120 -8.19 3.74 16.21
N THR A 121 -7.94 4.12 17.45
CA THR A 121 -7.01 5.21 17.76
C THR A 121 -5.60 4.64 17.79
N LEU A 122 -4.70 5.23 17.02
CA LEU A 122 -3.29 4.85 16.95
C LEU A 122 -2.46 5.77 17.84
N TYR A 123 -1.62 5.19 18.68
CA TYR A 123 -0.62 5.86 19.48
C TYR A 123 0.76 5.38 19.02
N LEU A 124 1.49 6.25 18.35
CA LEU A 124 2.83 5.95 17.86
C LEU A 124 3.86 6.67 18.74
N THR A 125 4.90 5.96 19.14
CA THR A 125 6.13 6.54 19.69
C THR A 125 7.31 5.95 18.93
N LEU A 126 8.21 6.81 18.46
CA LEU A 126 9.50 6.45 17.87
C LEU A 126 10.63 7.16 18.59
N MET A 127 11.73 6.46 18.82
CA MET A 127 12.87 6.90 19.60
C MET A 127 14.15 6.48 18.90
N ALA A 128 15.09 7.42 18.73
CA ALA A 128 16.44 7.11 18.26
C ALA A 128 17.34 6.87 19.49
N LYS A 129 18.02 5.72 19.53
CA LYS A 129 18.98 5.43 20.60
C LYS A 129 20.27 6.21 20.44
N MET A 130 21.03 6.38 21.52
CA MET A 130 22.38 6.92 21.45
C MET A 130 23.24 6.14 20.45
N TRP A 131 24.09 6.88 19.75
CA TRP A 131 24.86 6.39 18.62
C TRP A 131 26.28 6.93 18.66
N GLY A 132 27.26 6.10 18.30
CA GLY A 132 28.67 6.46 18.18
C GLY A 132 29.58 5.95 19.31
N PRO A 133 30.90 6.18 19.20
CA PRO A 133 31.88 5.76 20.21
C PRO A 133 31.58 6.39 21.57
N GLY A 134 31.50 5.57 22.63
CA GLY A 134 31.19 6.04 23.98
C GLY A 134 29.69 6.19 24.29
N ALA A 135 28.81 5.80 23.37
CA ALA A 135 27.38 5.72 23.65
C ALA A 135 27.08 4.65 24.71
N GLU A 136 26.41 5.05 25.78
CA GLU A 136 25.84 4.13 26.76
C GLU A 136 24.71 3.32 26.10
N GLN A 137 24.85 1.98 26.12
CA GLN A 137 23.88 1.08 25.53
C GLN A 137 22.51 1.26 26.21
N GLY A 138 21.58 1.94 25.52
CA GLY A 138 20.22 2.15 26.01
C GLY A 138 19.78 3.61 26.14
N GLY A 139 20.69 4.58 26.06
CA GLY A 139 20.31 5.99 26.08
C GLY A 139 19.43 6.36 24.88
N ILE A 140 18.49 7.31 25.08
CA ILE A 140 17.62 7.84 24.03
C ILE A 140 18.03 9.28 23.76
N ILE A 141 18.32 9.63 22.50
CA ILE A 141 18.70 11.01 22.12
C ILE A 141 17.52 11.84 21.60
N GLN A 142 16.53 11.17 21.03
CA GLN A 142 15.36 11.80 20.42
C GLN A 142 14.17 10.88 20.62
N ALA A 143 13.02 11.46 20.94
CA ALA A 143 11.74 10.78 21.01
C ALA A 143 10.68 11.65 20.35
N SER A 144 9.75 11.04 19.63
CA SER A 144 8.61 11.70 19.02
C SER A 144 7.42 10.77 19.06
N SER A 145 6.25 11.33 19.34
CA SER A 145 5.01 10.58 19.48
C SER A 145 3.86 11.32 18.83
N CYS A 146 2.87 10.58 18.33
CA CYS A 146 1.63 11.15 17.83
C CYS A 146 0.43 10.27 18.18
N LYS A 147 -0.75 10.90 18.17
CA LYS A 147 -2.05 10.24 18.29
C LYS A 147 -2.80 10.47 16.98
N LEU A 148 -3.23 9.39 16.34
CA LEU A 148 -3.93 9.41 15.06
C LEU A 148 -5.26 8.69 15.19
N ASP A 149 -6.27 9.12 14.44
CA ASP A 149 -7.54 8.41 14.34
C ASP A 149 -7.62 7.71 12.98
N LEU A 150 -7.70 6.37 12.99
CA LEU A 150 -7.78 5.57 11.77
C LEU A 150 -9.15 5.68 11.10
N LYS A 151 -10.17 6.21 11.79
CA LYS A 151 -11.51 6.37 11.24
C LYS A 151 -11.59 7.42 10.14
N GLU A 152 -10.74 8.44 10.20
CA GLU A 152 -10.72 9.60 9.30
C GLU A 152 -9.33 9.75 8.65
N PRO A 153 -8.91 8.79 7.80
CA PRO A 153 -7.61 8.87 7.13
C PRO A 153 -7.63 9.90 6.00
N TYR A 154 -6.47 10.50 5.74
CA TYR A 154 -6.27 11.36 4.59
C TYR A 154 -5.83 10.51 3.38
N TYR A 155 -6.74 10.30 2.43
CA TYR A 155 -6.43 9.63 1.17
C TYR A 155 -5.66 10.58 0.24
N ARG A 156 -4.39 10.28 0.01
CA ARG A 156 -3.54 11.07 -0.89
C ARG A 156 -3.46 10.37 -2.25
N MET A 157 -4.34 10.77 -3.16
CA MET A 157 -4.26 10.36 -4.56
C MET A 157 -3.11 11.10 -5.26
N SER A 158 -1.89 10.56 -5.20
CA SER A 158 -0.91 10.83 -6.25
C SER A 158 -1.30 10.03 -7.49
N GLN A 159 -1.30 10.64 -8.67
CA GLN A 159 -1.47 9.92 -9.94
C GLN A 159 -0.62 8.64 -9.93
N PRO A 160 -1.14 7.48 -10.35
CA PRO A 160 -0.38 6.24 -10.33
C PRO A 160 0.86 6.40 -11.20
N GLN A 161 2.04 6.49 -10.57
CA GLN A 161 3.28 6.25 -11.29
C GLN A 161 3.39 4.73 -11.45
N ALA A 162 3.30 4.26 -12.69
CA ALA A 162 3.61 2.88 -13.01
C ALA A 162 5.09 2.66 -12.66
N TYR A 163 5.37 1.82 -11.67
CA TYR A 163 6.73 1.38 -11.39
C TYR A 163 7.03 0.23 -12.36
N PRO A 164 7.93 0.39 -13.35
CA PRO A 164 8.28 -0.71 -14.22
C PRO A 164 9.08 -1.75 -13.41
N LEU A 165 8.58 -2.99 -13.41
CA LEU A 165 9.37 -4.18 -13.05
C LEU A 165 10.48 -4.33 -14.09
N THR A 166 11.73 -4.08 -13.72
CA THR A 166 12.87 -4.59 -14.49
C THR A 166 12.91 -6.11 -14.33
N GLN A 167 12.40 -6.81 -15.34
CA GLN A 167 12.46 -8.26 -15.42
C GLN A 167 13.82 -8.66 -15.97
N ASP A 168 14.72 -9.09 -15.09
CA ASP A 168 15.99 -9.70 -15.49
C ASP A 168 15.68 -11.13 -15.98
N GLN A 169 15.36 -11.27 -17.27
CA GLN A 169 15.02 -12.54 -17.89
C GLN A 169 16.30 -13.24 -18.35
N GLN A 170 16.89 -14.05 -17.47
CA GLN A 170 17.82 -15.09 -17.89
C GLN A 170 17.06 -16.18 -18.66
N SER A 171 17.46 -16.36 -19.91
CA SER A 171 16.92 -17.28 -20.90
C SER A 171 17.20 -18.75 -20.58
N HIS A 172 16.17 -19.60 -20.53
CA HIS A 172 16.29 -21.04 -20.79
C HIS A 172 15.09 -21.57 -21.60
N PRO A 173 15.29 -22.59 -22.47
CA PRO A 173 14.48 -22.79 -23.67
C PRO A 173 13.23 -23.66 -23.47
N LEU A 174 12.26 -23.43 -24.36
CA LEU A 174 10.95 -24.06 -24.50
C LEU A 174 11.04 -25.56 -24.85
N ILE A 175 10.27 -26.41 -24.17
CA ILE A 175 9.95 -27.77 -24.64
C ILE A 175 8.65 -27.72 -25.44
N ASN A 176 8.72 -28.23 -26.65
CA ASN A 176 7.70 -28.27 -27.69
C ASN A 176 6.61 -29.32 -27.38
N THR A 177 5.32 -29.00 -27.55
CA THR A 177 4.28 -30.02 -27.75
C THR A 177 3.26 -29.54 -28.79
N GLN A 178 2.93 -30.45 -29.69
CA GLN A 178 2.38 -30.30 -31.03
C GLN A 178 0.95 -29.71 -31.13
N ASP A 179 0.78 -28.89 -32.18
CA ASP A 179 -0.35 -28.72 -33.11
C ASP A 179 -1.76 -29.21 -32.74
N ILE A 180 -2.70 -28.26 -32.58
CA ILE A 180 -4.05 -28.32 -33.20
C ILE A 180 -4.42 -26.90 -33.68
N GLN A 181 -4.54 -26.71 -35.00
CA GLN A 181 -4.99 -25.48 -35.65
C GLN A 181 -6.52 -25.33 -35.61
N ILE A 182 -7.02 -24.16 -35.19
CA ILE A 182 -8.29 -23.60 -35.67
C ILE A 182 -8.05 -22.11 -35.97
N GLN A 183 -8.17 -21.73 -37.24
CA GLN A 183 -8.01 -20.37 -37.75
C GLN A 183 -9.22 -19.50 -37.40
N SER A 184 -8.97 -18.30 -36.86
CA SER A 184 -9.86 -17.15 -36.96
C SER A 184 -9.04 -15.98 -37.52
N GLN A 185 -9.34 -15.61 -38.77
CA GLN A 185 -8.74 -14.49 -39.49
C GLN A 185 -9.19 -13.15 -38.92
N ASP A 186 -8.23 -12.22 -38.94
CA ASP A 186 -8.28 -10.80 -38.62
C ASP A 186 -9.46 -10.03 -39.24
N PHE A 187 -9.80 -8.87 -38.67
CA PHE A 187 -9.85 -7.59 -39.40
C PHE A 187 -9.98 -6.42 -38.41
N GLU A 188 -8.93 -5.59 -38.34
CA GLU A 188 -8.97 -4.18 -37.93
C GLU A 188 -9.60 -3.36 -39.07
N GLU A 189 -10.39 -2.31 -38.76
CA GLU A 189 -10.31 -1.07 -39.55
C GLU A 189 -10.85 0.14 -38.78
N ALA A 190 -10.07 1.23 -38.85
CA ALA A 190 -10.34 2.56 -38.30
C ALA A 190 -10.93 3.51 -39.37
N GLU A 191 -11.54 4.59 -38.88
CA GLU A 191 -12.25 5.66 -39.58
C GLU A 191 -11.52 6.33 -40.76
N LEU A 192 -12.25 6.77 -41.80
CA LEU A 192 -12.08 8.10 -42.41
C LEU A 192 -13.25 8.54 -43.34
N MET A 193 -13.56 9.84 -43.28
CA MET A 193 -14.66 10.56 -43.94
C MET A 193 -14.57 10.69 -45.48
N GLN A 194 -15.73 10.77 -46.17
CA GLN A 194 -16.13 11.85 -47.12
C GLN A 194 -17.46 11.55 -47.88
N HIS A 195 -18.32 12.58 -48.03
CA HIS A 195 -19.53 12.67 -48.89
C HIS A 195 -19.16 12.78 -50.41
N PRO A 196 -20.08 12.67 -51.43
CA PRO A 196 -21.53 12.99 -51.43
C PRO A 196 -22.49 12.05 -52.22
N SER A 197 -23.81 12.33 -52.09
CA SER A 197 -25.00 11.70 -52.74
C SER A 197 -25.06 11.91 -54.29
N PRO A 198 -25.97 11.27 -55.09
CA PRO A 198 -27.43 11.52 -55.06
C PRO A 198 -28.41 10.37 -55.47
N ASN A 199 -29.68 10.55 -55.07
CA ASN A 199 -30.97 10.16 -55.68
C ASN A 199 -31.27 8.70 -56.08
N SER A 200 -32.37 8.15 -55.55
CA SER A 200 -33.68 8.05 -56.27
C SER A 200 -34.75 7.24 -55.49
N GLY A 201 -36.01 7.71 -55.54
CA GLY A 201 -37.25 6.95 -55.28
C GLY A 201 -37.71 6.91 -53.82
N ALA A 202 -38.70 7.71 -53.38
CA ALA A 202 -40.15 7.43 -53.47
C ALA A 202 -40.49 6.04 -52.86
N GLN A 203 -41.33 5.85 -51.85
CA GLN A 203 -42.63 6.48 -51.59
C GLN A 203 -43.16 6.04 -50.20
N MET A 204 -43.82 6.97 -49.50
CA MET A 204 -45.05 6.85 -48.67
C MET A 204 -45.14 5.88 -47.47
N ASN A 205 -45.39 6.51 -46.30
CA ASN A 205 -46.51 6.33 -45.34
C ASN A 205 -46.88 4.91 -44.87
N SER A 206 -47.36 4.64 -43.66
CA SER A 206 -47.59 5.40 -42.41
C SER A 206 -48.21 4.39 -41.43
N MET A 207 -48.06 4.68 -40.14
CA MET A 207 -48.98 4.34 -39.04
C MET A 207 -49.05 2.90 -38.53
N ALA A 208 -48.61 2.80 -37.28
CA ALA A 208 -49.18 1.96 -36.24
C ALA A 208 -50.69 2.23 -36.05
N GLU A 209 -51.43 1.22 -35.59
CA GLU A 209 -52.21 1.27 -34.33
C GLU A 209 -53.05 0.00 -34.11
N ASN A 210 -53.10 -0.41 -32.84
CA ASN A 210 -54.19 -1.06 -32.10
C ASN A 210 -54.83 -2.36 -32.64
N ASN A 211 -54.56 -3.49 -31.97
CA ASN A 211 -55.39 -3.98 -30.86
C ASN A 211 -54.70 -5.15 -30.14
#